data_AF-A0A383AIB9-F1
#
_entry.id   AF-A0A383AIB9-F1
#
_cell.length_a   1.000
_cell.length_b   1.000
_cell.length_c   1.000
_cell.angle_alpha   90.00
_cell.angle_beta   90.00
_cell.angle_gamma   90.00
#
_symmetry.space_group_name_H-M   'P 1'
#
loop_
_entity.id
_entity.type
_entity.pdbx_description
1 polymer ?
#
loop_
_entity_poly.entity_id
_entity_poly.type
_entity_poly.pdbx_seq_one_letter_code
_entity_poly.pdbx_strand_id
1 'polypeptide(L)'
;CPVDDNGQFTHTDDLPESEQMPADLLGKAILEKKGKSEANEAVIALLREQAALVHQESYTHSYPHCWRSKTPVIFRGMDQWFINIDHDDFRQTALSAIDEVQWVPDWGKARIQGAVESRPDWCISRQRTWGVPIPAFYAADGEPLLDARIVRKTADLIEQHGSNIWFERDTAELWADVKPDDWTGEAPTAKSTDTLDVWIDSGSSSRAVLMQREELRRPDKEGNENWKADVYLEGSDQHRGWFQSSLLLSL
;
A
#
# COMPACT_ATOMS: atom_id res chain seq x y z
N CYS A 1 -20.65 -5.71 -1.54
CA CYS A 1 -21.39 -5.54 -0.27
C CYS A 1 -20.45 -5.03 0.79
N PRO A 2 -20.88 -4.06 1.60
CA PRO A 2 -20.10 -3.57 2.71
C PRO A 2 -19.87 -4.68 3.74
N VAL A 3 -18.62 -4.84 4.15
CA VAL A 3 -18.20 -5.83 5.14
C VAL A 3 -17.18 -5.16 6.06
N ASP A 4 -17.38 -5.28 7.36
CA ASP A 4 -16.49 -4.74 8.38
C ASP A 4 -15.17 -5.55 8.49
N ASP A 5 -14.26 -5.11 9.37
CA ASP A 5 -12.98 -5.79 9.59
C ASP A 5 -13.09 -7.18 10.23
N ASN A 6 -14.27 -7.53 10.78
CA ASN A 6 -14.55 -8.85 11.33
C ASN A 6 -15.10 -9.82 10.27
N GLY A 7 -15.25 -9.37 9.01
CA GLY A 7 -15.86 -10.16 7.97
C GLY A 7 -17.36 -10.30 8.17
N GLN A 8 -18.03 -9.28 8.70
CA GLN A 8 -19.47 -9.23 8.91
C GLN A 8 -20.12 -8.17 8.04
N PHE A 9 -21.35 -8.44 7.59
CA PHE A 9 -22.13 -7.44 6.88
C PHE A 9 -22.37 -6.18 7.72
N THR A 10 -22.14 -5.03 7.11
CA THR A 10 -22.36 -3.70 7.70
C THR A 10 -23.02 -2.80 6.65
N HIS A 11 -23.56 -1.65 7.07
CA HIS A 11 -23.89 -0.58 6.13
C HIS A 11 -22.62 0.12 5.63
N THR A 12 -22.72 0.74 4.46
CA THR A 12 -21.69 1.63 3.91
C THR A 12 -22.11 3.08 4.07
N ASP A 13 -21.16 4.00 4.13
CA ASP A 13 -21.45 5.44 4.10
C ASP A 13 -21.76 5.94 2.68
N ASP A 14 -21.46 5.12 1.66
CA ASP A 14 -21.59 5.49 0.23
C ASP A 14 -23.03 5.40 -0.32
N LEU A 15 -23.96 4.81 0.43
CA LEU A 15 -25.34 4.58 -0.02
C LEU A 15 -26.35 5.22 0.92
N PRO A 16 -27.44 5.81 0.40
CA PRO A 16 -28.53 6.29 1.24
C PRO A 16 -29.21 5.12 1.96
N GLU A 17 -29.82 5.38 3.12
CA GLU A 17 -30.46 4.36 3.97
C GLU A 17 -31.47 3.48 3.21
N SER A 18 -32.18 4.04 2.23
CA SER A 18 -33.14 3.31 1.39
C SER A 18 -32.54 2.28 0.43
N GLU A 19 -31.24 2.38 0.14
CA GLU A 19 -30.51 1.49 -0.77
C GLU A 19 -29.55 0.54 -0.01
N GLN A 20 -29.54 0.63 1.32
CA GLN A 20 -28.76 -0.26 2.17
C GLN A 20 -29.32 -1.69 2.16
N MET A 21 -28.48 -2.63 2.60
CA MET A 21 -28.96 -3.98 2.87
C MET A 21 -29.98 -4.00 4.03
N PRO A 22 -30.95 -4.93 4.01
CA PRO A 22 -31.90 -5.10 5.11
C PRO A 22 -31.19 -5.28 6.46
N ALA A 23 -31.77 -4.70 7.51
CA ALA A 23 -31.21 -4.77 8.87
C ALA A 23 -30.98 -6.21 9.36
N ASP A 24 -31.80 -7.16 8.91
CA ASP A 24 -31.68 -8.58 9.25
C ASP A 24 -30.39 -9.24 8.73
N LEU A 25 -29.69 -8.62 7.78
CA LEU A 25 -28.40 -9.09 7.27
C LEU A 25 -27.21 -8.56 8.07
N LEU A 26 -27.38 -7.50 8.86
CA LEU A 26 -26.28 -6.87 9.58
C LEU A 26 -25.66 -7.80 10.62
N GLY A 27 -24.33 -7.73 10.75
CA GLY A 27 -23.54 -8.54 11.69
C GLY A 27 -23.33 -9.99 11.25
N LYS A 28 -23.96 -10.44 10.16
CA LYS A 28 -23.81 -11.83 9.68
C LYS A 28 -22.43 -12.05 9.09
N ALA A 29 -21.76 -13.10 9.57
CA ALA A 29 -20.40 -13.42 9.14
C ALA A 29 -20.38 -13.99 7.71
N ILE A 30 -19.55 -13.39 6.85
CA ILE A 30 -19.36 -13.82 5.47
C ILE A 30 -18.34 -14.95 5.34
N LEU A 31 -17.34 -14.97 6.23
CA LEU A 31 -16.31 -15.99 6.21
C LEU A 31 -16.88 -17.35 6.60
N GLU A 32 -16.52 -18.35 5.80
CA GLU A 32 -17.01 -19.70 6.00
C GLU A 32 -16.45 -20.32 7.29
N LYS A 33 -17.33 -20.91 8.09
CA LYS A 33 -16.99 -21.75 9.25
C LYS A 33 -17.61 -23.13 9.03
N LYS A 34 -16.77 -24.15 8.86
CA LYS A 34 -17.17 -25.56 8.70
C LYS A 34 -18.14 -25.80 7.52
N GLY A 35 -17.85 -25.26 6.33
CA GLY A 35 -18.69 -25.50 5.14
C GLY A 35 -19.85 -24.51 4.97
N LYS A 36 -20.03 -23.55 5.90
CA LYS A 36 -21.18 -22.65 5.90
C LYS A 36 -20.80 -21.21 6.18
N SER A 37 -21.44 -20.29 5.48
CA SER A 37 -21.37 -18.84 5.70
C SER A 37 -22.74 -18.35 6.15
N GLU A 38 -22.81 -17.72 7.32
CA GLU A 38 -24.07 -17.24 7.88
C GLU A 38 -24.73 -16.20 6.97
N ALA A 39 -23.91 -15.29 6.44
CA ALA A 39 -24.33 -14.29 5.48
C ALA A 39 -24.93 -14.90 4.21
N ASN A 40 -24.26 -15.90 3.62
CA ASN A 40 -24.76 -16.53 2.39
C ASN A 40 -26.09 -17.25 2.64
N GLU A 41 -26.24 -17.96 3.75
CA GLU A 41 -27.50 -18.64 4.10
C GLU A 41 -28.64 -17.64 4.30
N ALA A 42 -28.37 -16.49 4.93
CA ALA A 42 -29.37 -15.44 5.12
C ALA A 42 -29.77 -14.77 3.80
N VAL A 43 -28.81 -14.50 2.91
CA VAL A 43 -29.09 -13.97 1.56
C VAL A 43 -29.91 -14.95 0.75
N ILE A 44 -29.57 -16.25 0.79
CA ILE A 44 -30.34 -17.30 0.10
C ILE A 44 -31.78 -17.38 0.66
N ALA A 45 -31.96 -17.28 1.98
CA ALA A 45 -33.29 -17.27 2.59
C ALA A 45 -34.12 -16.05 2.13
N LEU A 46 -33.51 -14.87 2.10
CA LEU A 46 -34.15 -13.64 1.60
C LEU A 46 -34.55 -13.76 0.12
N LEU A 47 -33.67 -14.31 -0.72
CA LEU A 47 -33.96 -14.53 -2.14
C LEU A 47 -35.10 -15.52 -2.36
N ARG A 48 -35.24 -16.54 -1.49
CA ARG A 48 -36.40 -17.46 -1.53
C ARG A 48 -37.69 -16.76 -1.16
N GLU A 49 -37.67 -15.96 -0.09
CA GLU A 49 -38.84 -15.21 0.38
C GLU A 49 -39.35 -14.24 -0.69
N GLN A 50 -38.43 -13.56 -1.38
CA GLN A 50 -38.77 -12.62 -2.46
C GLN A 50 -39.08 -13.31 -3.80
N ALA A 51 -39.12 -14.64 -3.85
CA ALA A 51 -39.27 -15.43 -5.07
C ALA A 51 -38.26 -15.06 -6.19
N ALA A 52 -37.07 -14.59 -5.79
CA ALA A 52 -35.97 -14.19 -6.67
C ALA A 52 -34.92 -15.30 -6.86
N LEU A 53 -34.97 -16.39 -6.07
CA LEU A 53 -34.07 -17.54 -6.21
C LEU A 53 -34.52 -18.47 -7.35
N VAL A 54 -33.77 -18.48 -8.45
CA VAL A 54 -34.06 -19.33 -9.63
C VAL A 54 -33.53 -20.76 -9.45
N HIS A 55 -32.28 -20.90 -8.97
CA HIS A 55 -31.62 -22.18 -8.82
C HIS A 55 -30.58 -22.12 -7.69
N GLN A 56 -30.38 -23.25 -7.02
CA GLN A 56 -29.37 -23.40 -5.99
C GLN A 56 -28.77 -24.80 -6.05
N GLU A 57 -27.45 -24.86 -6.19
CA GLU A 57 -26.66 -26.09 -6.13
C GLU A 57 -25.32 -25.85 -5.42
N SER A 58 -24.74 -26.91 -4.87
CA SER A 58 -23.39 -26.86 -4.32
C SER A 58 -22.38 -27.20 -5.41
N TYR A 59 -21.38 -26.33 -5.60
CA TYR A 59 -20.35 -26.48 -6.63
C TYR A 59 -18.94 -26.51 -6.02
N THR A 60 -18.10 -27.45 -6.48
CA THR A 60 -16.72 -27.60 -6.00
C THR A 60 -15.76 -26.92 -6.98
N HIS A 61 -14.93 -26.00 -6.47
CA HIS A 61 -13.95 -25.27 -7.27
C HIS A 61 -12.74 -24.85 -6.44
N SER A 62 -11.72 -24.32 -7.11
CA SER A 62 -10.58 -23.71 -6.43
C SER A 62 -10.97 -22.34 -5.86
N TYR A 63 -10.69 -22.12 -4.57
CA TYR A 63 -10.94 -20.85 -3.88
C TYR A 63 -9.68 -20.41 -3.11
N PRO A 64 -9.32 -19.11 -3.12
CA PRO A 64 -8.12 -18.65 -2.44
C PRO A 64 -8.24 -18.76 -0.92
N HIS A 65 -7.16 -19.21 -0.29
CA HIS A 65 -7.07 -19.33 1.16
C HIS A 65 -5.80 -18.66 1.65
N CYS A 66 -5.86 -18.07 2.85
CA CYS A 66 -4.68 -17.52 3.51
C CYS A 66 -3.66 -18.65 3.73
N TRP A 67 -2.45 -18.46 3.20
CA TRP A 67 -1.42 -19.50 3.23
C TRP A 67 -1.01 -19.89 4.66
N ARG A 68 -1.18 -18.99 5.64
CA ARG A 68 -0.84 -19.20 7.05
C ARG A 68 -2.01 -19.78 7.84
N SER A 69 -3.16 -19.09 7.90
CA SER A 69 -4.31 -19.52 8.71
C SER A 69 -5.15 -20.62 8.04
N LYS A 70 -4.96 -20.84 6.73
CA LYS A 70 -5.79 -21.75 5.91
C LYS A 70 -7.28 -21.37 5.89
N THR A 71 -7.63 -20.14 6.25
CA THR A 71 -9.00 -19.62 6.15
C THR A 71 -9.26 -19.06 4.75
N PRO A 72 -10.51 -19.09 4.25
CA PRO A 72 -10.86 -18.42 3.00
C PRO A 72 -10.52 -16.94 3.05
N VAL A 73 -10.15 -16.37 1.89
CA VAL A 73 -9.95 -14.91 1.74
C VAL A 73 -11.01 -14.33 0.84
N ILE A 74 -11.26 -13.04 1.02
CA ILE A 74 -12.25 -12.27 0.27
C ILE A 74 -11.57 -11.06 -0.35
N PHE A 75 -12.18 -10.48 -1.38
CA PHE A 75 -11.77 -9.20 -1.92
C PHE A 75 -12.70 -8.12 -1.36
N ARG A 76 -12.10 -7.06 -0.81
CA ARG A 76 -12.78 -5.90 -0.24
C ARG A 76 -12.06 -4.64 -0.72
N GLY A 77 -12.82 -3.63 -1.15
CA GLY A 77 -12.27 -2.31 -1.42
C GLY A 77 -11.85 -1.64 -0.12
N MET A 78 -10.68 -1.02 -0.10
CA MET A 78 -10.12 -0.32 1.05
C MET A 78 -9.42 0.94 0.54
N ASP A 79 -9.48 2.00 1.34
CA ASP A 79 -8.63 3.17 1.12
C ASP A 79 -7.18 2.76 1.33
N GLN A 80 -6.34 3.06 0.35
CA GLN A 80 -4.92 2.73 0.35
C GLN A 80 -4.15 3.85 -0.33
N TRP A 81 -2.88 3.97 0.04
CA TRP A 81 -1.93 4.88 -0.57
C TRP A 81 -1.32 4.26 -1.81
N PHE A 82 -1.36 4.99 -2.92
CA PHE A 82 -0.78 4.58 -4.19
C PHE A 82 0.21 5.61 -4.71
N ILE A 83 1.29 5.12 -5.33
CA ILE A 83 2.10 5.92 -6.25
C ILE A 83 1.54 5.68 -7.65
N ASN A 84 1.10 6.76 -8.30
CA ASN A 84 0.68 6.74 -9.70
C ASN A 84 1.90 6.40 -10.58
N ILE A 85 1.87 5.29 -11.30
CA ILE A 85 3.02 4.86 -12.12
C ILE A 85 3.06 5.56 -13.47
N ASP A 86 1.93 6.06 -13.95
CA ASP A 86 1.79 6.71 -15.25
C ASP A 86 1.80 8.25 -15.17
N HIS A 87 2.06 8.84 -14.00
CA HIS A 87 2.21 10.30 -13.88
C HIS A 87 3.44 10.79 -14.64
N ASP A 88 3.34 11.92 -15.33
CA ASP A 88 4.47 12.64 -15.94
C ASP A 88 5.49 11.76 -16.69
N ASP A 89 5.00 10.81 -17.51
CA ASP A 89 5.83 9.85 -18.27
C ASP A 89 6.79 9.00 -17.40
N PHE A 90 6.46 8.81 -16.12
CA PHE A 90 7.30 8.11 -15.14
C PHE A 90 7.58 6.66 -15.56
N ARG A 91 6.57 5.93 -16.05
CA ARG A 91 6.76 4.57 -16.59
C ARG A 91 7.74 4.56 -17.76
N GLN A 92 7.61 5.49 -18.69
CA GLN A 92 8.46 5.58 -19.89
C GLN A 92 9.89 5.96 -19.52
N THR A 93 10.06 6.82 -18.51
CA THR A 93 11.36 7.15 -17.93
C THR A 93 12.02 5.90 -17.34
N ALA A 94 11.26 5.08 -16.58
CA ALA A 94 11.77 3.83 -16.05
C ALA A 94 12.15 2.81 -17.14
N LEU A 95 11.35 2.69 -18.20
CA LEU A 95 11.66 1.81 -19.34
C LEU A 95 12.93 2.27 -20.08
N SER A 96 13.10 3.58 -20.25
CA SER A 96 14.30 4.16 -20.87
C SER A 96 15.54 3.89 -20.01
N ALA A 97 15.44 4.06 -18.69
CA ALA A 97 16.54 3.76 -17.78
C ALA A 97 16.94 2.27 -17.79
N ILE A 98 16.01 1.34 -18.03
CA ILE A 98 16.33 -0.09 -18.21
C ILE A 98 17.18 -0.32 -19.45
N ASP A 99 16.99 0.47 -20.52
CA ASP A 99 17.77 0.37 -21.76
C ASP A 99 19.23 0.82 -21.59
N GLU A 100 19.50 1.70 -20.61
CA GLU A 100 20.83 2.25 -20.32
C GLU A 100 21.70 1.33 -19.43
N VAL A 101 21.14 0.25 -18.89
CA VAL A 101 21.83 -0.68 -17.99
C VAL A 101 22.35 -1.91 -18.76
N GLN A 102 23.54 -2.38 -18.41
CA GLN A 102 24.05 -3.66 -18.89
C GLN A 102 23.42 -4.82 -18.09
N TRP A 103 22.77 -5.75 -18.79
CA TRP A 103 22.12 -6.92 -18.19
C TRP A 103 22.96 -8.17 -18.39
N VAL A 104 23.18 -8.94 -17.31
CA VAL A 104 23.87 -10.24 -17.38
C VAL A 104 23.11 -11.26 -16.53
N PRO A 105 22.52 -12.32 -17.13
CA PRO A 105 22.40 -12.57 -18.57
C PRO A 105 21.41 -11.63 -19.26
N ASP A 106 21.56 -11.44 -20.58
CA ASP A 106 20.79 -10.48 -21.38
C ASP A 106 19.26 -10.64 -21.29
N TRP A 107 18.78 -11.88 -21.05
CA TRP A 107 17.34 -12.14 -20.91
C TRP A 107 16.71 -11.42 -19.70
N GLY A 108 17.50 -11.01 -18.71
CA GLY A 108 17.02 -10.27 -17.53
C GLY A 108 16.32 -8.96 -17.91
N LYS A 109 16.80 -8.31 -18.98
CA LYS A 109 16.22 -7.07 -19.51
C LYS A 109 14.75 -7.24 -19.87
N ALA A 110 14.43 -8.20 -20.72
CA ALA A 110 13.05 -8.46 -21.15
C ALA A 110 12.12 -8.79 -19.96
N ARG A 111 12.65 -9.44 -18.93
CA ARG A 111 11.89 -9.80 -17.73
C ARG A 111 11.50 -8.58 -16.89
N ILE A 112 12.42 -7.64 -16.67
CA ILE A 112 12.09 -6.42 -15.92
C ILE A 112 11.25 -5.46 -16.78
N GLN A 113 11.52 -5.35 -18.08
CA GLN A 113 10.75 -4.50 -19.00
C GLN A 113 9.28 -4.90 -18.99
N GLY A 114 8.98 -6.18 -19.24
CA GLY A 114 7.60 -6.66 -19.19
C GLY A 114 6.95 -6.49 -17.80
N ALA A 115 7.73 -6.57 -16.72
CA ALA A 115 7.23 -6.33 -15.37
C ALA A 115 6.92 -4.86 -15.08
N VAL A 116 7.63 -3.91 -15.70
CA VAL A 116 7.38 -2.46 -15.58
C VAL A 116 6.26 -2.02 -16.53
N GLU A 117 6.23 -2.52 -17.76
CA GLU A 117 5.20 -2.21 -18.76
C GLU A 117 3.79 -2.53 -18.28
N SER A 118 3.60 -3.68 -17.63
CA SER A 118 2.29 -4.14 -17.15
C SER A 118 1.99 -3.77 -15.70
N ARG A 119 2.80 -2.91 -15.07
CA ARG A 119 2.69 -2.59 -13.64
C ARG A 119 1.51 -1.65 -13.39
N PRO A 120 0.54 -2.02 -12.53
CA PRO A 120 -0.48 -1.08 -12.05
C PRO A 120 0.12 -0.09 -11.04
N ASP A 121 -0.66 0.89 -10.61
CA ASP A 121 -0.26 1.80 -9.55
C ASP A 121 0.25 1.07 -8.31
N TRP A 122 1.32 1.60 -7.73
CA TRP A 122 2.00 0.94 -6.63
C TRP A 122 1.29 1.24 -5.32
N CYS A 123 0.54 0.27 -4.81
CA CYS A 123 0.01 0.32 -3.45
C CYS A 123 1.16 0.27 -2.42
N ILE A 124 1.43 1.40 -1.76
CA ILE A 124 2.52 1.56 -0.80
C ILE A 124 2.09 1.44 0.66
N SER A 125 0.79 1.45 0.97
CA SER A 125 0.30 1.28 2.35
C SER A 125 0.14 -0.17 2.75
N ARG A 126 0.39 -0.46 4.03
CA ARG A 126 0.18 -1.76 4.66
C ARG A 126 -0.40 -1.54 6.05
N GLN A 127 -1.45 -2.28 6.39
CA GLN A 127 -2.05 -2.29 7.74
C GLN A 127 -1.26 -3.27 8.61
N ARG A 128 -0.06 -2.85 9.03
CA ARG A 128 0.87 -3.64 9.84
C ARG A 128 1.32 -2.84 11.04
N THR A 129 1.62 -3.55 12.13
CA THR A 129 2.16 -2.94 13.35
C THR A 129 3.67 -2.73 13.30
N TRP A 130 4.34 -3.15 12.22
CA TRP A 130 5.79 -3.06 12.07
C TRP A 130 6.14 -2.60 10.66
N GLY A 131 6.85 -1.49 10.57
CA GLY A 131 7.30 -0.86 9.32
C GLY A 131 7.54 0.64 9.52
N VAL A 132 8.05 1.31 8.48
CA VAL A 132 8.16 2.77 8.45
C VAL A 132 6.76 3.38 8.33
N PRO A 133 6.35 4.36 9.14
CA PRO A 133 5.02 4.94 9.06
C PRO A 133 4.81 5.71 7.75
N ILE A 134 3.56 5.75 7.27
CA ILE A 134 3.17 6.76 6.27
C ILE A 134 2.85 8.06 7.02
N PRO A 135 3.61 9.15 6.81
CA PRO A 135 3.49 10.38 7.58
C PRO A 135 2.32 11.25 7.07
N ALA A 136 1.11 10.70 7.12
CA ALA A 136 -0.12 11.36 6.72
C ALA A 136 -0.99 11.68 7.95
N PHE A 137 -1.53 12.89 7.96
CA PHE A 137 -2.55 13.31 8.92
C PHE A 137 -3.91 13.39 8.25
N TYR A 138 -4.99 13.35 9.03
CA TYR A 138 -6.36 13.45 8.53
C TYR A 138 -7.11 14.59 9.21
N ALA A 139 -7.93 15.29 8.43
CA ALA A 139 -8.88 16.28 8.90
C ALA A 139 -10.11 15.62 9.56
N ALA A 140 -10.99 16.44 10.14
CA ALA A 140 -12.18 15.97 10.85
C ALA A 140 -13.18 15.21 9.96
N ASP A 141 -13.18 15.50 8.65
CA ASP A 141 -13.99 14.85 7.63
C ASP A 141 -13.35 13.56 7.06
N GLY A 142 -12.14 13.20 7.51
CA GLY A 142 -11.43 12.00 7.08
C GLY A 142 -10.50 12.24 5.87
N GLU A 143 -10.48 13.44 5.28
CA GLU A 143 -9.60 13.73 4.15
C GLU A 143 -8.13 13.83 4.58
N PRO A 144 -7.19 13.28 3.80
CA PRO A 144 -5.77 13.34 4.14
C PRO A 144 -5.17 14.73 3.90
N LEU A 145 -4.37 15.20 4.85
CA LEU A 145 -3.58 16.42 4.74
C LEU A 145 -2.27 16.13 4.00
N LEU A 146 -2.25 16.39 2.70
CA LEU A 146 -1.11 16.14 1.82
C LEU A 146 -0.23 17.38 1.62
N ASP A 147 0.79 17.54 2.46
CA ASP A 147 1.81 18.60 2.30
C ASP A 147 3.23 18.03 2.44
N ALA A 148 4.07 18.23 1.42
CA ALA A 148 5.44 17.76 1.41
C ALA A 148 6.32 18.36 2.52
N ARG A 149 5.96 19.52 3.07
CA ARG A 149 6.65 20.15 4.21
C ARG A 149 6.43 19.37 5.50
N ILE A 150 5.20 18.88 5.73
CA ILE A 150 4.87 17.99 6.85
C ILE A 150 5.67 16.70 6.74
N VAL A 151 5.69 16.10 5.55
CA VAL A 151 6.43 14.84 5.30
C VAL A 151 7.92 15.02 5.58
N ARG A 152 8.54 16.12 5.14
CA ARG A 152 9.95 16.42 5.39
C ARG A 152 10.26 16.67 6.86
N LYS A 153 9.49 17.50 7.56
CA LYS A 153 9.65 17.70 9.01
C LYS A 153 9.46 16.40 9.79
N THR A 154 8.56 15.52 9.33
CA THR A 154 8.40 14.18 9.92
C THR A 154 9.62 13.30 9.66
N ALA A 155 10.22 13.35 8.48
CA ALA A 155 11.47 12.65 8.17
C ALA A 155 12.61 13.11 9.10
N ASP A 156 12.74 14.42 9.34
CA ASP A 156 13.72 14.98 10.27
C ASP A 156 13.49 14.47 11.71
N LEU A 157 12.23 14.38 12.15
CA LEU A 157 11.87 13.83 13.45
C LEU A 157 12.24 12.34 13.57
N ILE A 158 11.98 11.57 12.51
CA ILE A 158 12.32 10.14 12.43
C ILE A 158 13.84 9.93 12.39
N GLU A 159 14.61 10.80 11.73
CA GLU A 159 16.06 10.73 11.72
C GLU A 159 16.64 10.90 13.13
N GLN A 160 16.05 11.79 13.93
CA GLN A 160 16.51 12.07 15.29
C GLN A 160 16.08 11.01 16.32
N HIS A 161 14.88 10.47 16.19
CA HIS A 161 14.26 9.64 17.24
C HIS A 161 13.95 8.19 16.82
N GLY A 162 14.13 7.86 15.55
CA GLY A 162 13.65 6.62 14.95
C GLY A 162 12.16 6.64 14.64
N SER A 163 11.69 5.67 13.85
CA SER A 163 10.31 5.61 13.35
C SER A 163 9.25 5.38 14.44
N ASN A 164 9.63 4.81 15.59
CA ASN A 164 8.72 4.57 16.71
C ASN A 164 8.07 5.85 17.23
N ILE A 165 8.73 7.01 17.06
CA ILE A 165 8.20 8.30 17.52
C ILE A 165 6.81 8.59 16.95
N TRP A 166 6.56 8.16 15.70
CA TRP A 166 5.27 8.32 15.05
C TRP A 166 4.18 7.48 15.72
N PHE A 167 4.50 6.33 16.30
CA PHE A 167 3.51 5.46 16.94
C PHE A 167 3.31 5.81 18.42
N GLU A 168 4.35 6.28 19.09
CA GLU A 168 4.35 6.55 20.53
C GLU A 168 3.65 7.86 20.91
N ARG A 169 3.79 8.92 20.11
CA ARG A 169 3.20 10.24 20.38
C ARG A 169 1.77 10.35 19.90
N ASP A 170 0.97 11.22 20.50
CA ASP A 170 -0.37 11.47 19.98
C ASP A 170 -0.38 12.38 18.73
N THR A 171 -1.54 12.52 18.09
CA THR A 171 -1.71 13.34 16.88
C THR A 171 -1.35 14.80 17.13
N ALA A 172 -1.74 15.37 18.27
CA ALA A 172 -1.56 16.79 18.56
C ALA A 172 -0.10 17.13 18.87
N GLU A 173 0.60 16.25 19.59
CA GLU A 173 2.03 16.34 19.86
C GLU A 173 2.84 16.28 18.55
N LEU A 174 2.60 15.26 17.72
CA LEU A 174 3.29 15.14 16.43
C LEU A 174 3.01 16.34 15.53
N TRP A 175 1.75 16.78 15.48
CA TRP A 175 1.36 17.95 14.71
C TRP A 175 2.11 19.20 15.16
N ALA A 176 2.26 19.43 16.45
CA ALA A 176 3.01 20.58 16.98
C ALA A 176 4.48 20.59 16.50
N ASP A 177 5.10 19.43 16.37
CA ASP A 177 6.49 19.30 15.90
C ASP A 177 6.63 19.55 14.38
N VAL A 178 5.67 19.09 13.59
CA VAL A 178 5.80 19.03 12.12
C VAL A 178 4.97 20.06 11.36
N LYS A 179 4.11 20.83 12.05
CA LYS A 179 3.27 21.86 11.41
C LYS A 179 4.15 22.92 10.72
N PRO A 180 3.88 23.30 9.47
CA PRO A 180 4.48 24.47 8.85
C PRO A 180 4.14 25.76 9.62
N ASP A 181 5.09 26.68 9.75
CA ASP A 181 4.92 27.88 10.57
C ASP A 181 3.82 28.81 10.01
N ASP A 182 3.61 28.76 8.69
CA ASP A 182 2.60 29.50 7.93
C ASP A 182 1.30 28.71 7.71
N TRP A 183 1.10 27.59 8.41
CA TRP A 183 -0.10 26.76 8.24
C TRP A 183 -1.37 27.52 8.66
N THR A 184 -2.28 27.72 7.69
CA THR A 184 -3.57 28.41 7.89
C THR A 184 -4.77 27.45 7.93
N GLY A 185 -4.57 26.17 7.63
CA GLY A 185 -5.63 25.16 7.68
C GLY A 185 -5.98 24.75 9.11
N GLU A 186 -7.03 23.94 9.25
CA GLU A 186 -7.37 23.34 10.53
C GLU A 186 -6.29 22.35 10.99
N ALA A 187 -6.23 22.11 12.30
CA ALA A 187 -5.37 21.08 12.86
C ALA A 187 -5.97 19.70 12.55
N PRO A 188 -5.13 18.68 12.32
CA PRO A 188 -5.63 17.33 12.09
C PRO A 188 -6.27 16.75 13.34
N THR A 189 -7.25 15.88 13.12
CA THR A 189 -7.93 15.13 14.19
C THR A 189 -7.34 13.73 14.35
N ALA A 190 -6.71 13.19 13.30
CA ALA A 190 -6.08 11.87 13.32
C ALA A 190 -4.77 11.84 12.52
N LYS A 191 -4.01 10.76 12.72
CA LYS A 191 -2.80 10.41 11.97
C LYS A 191 -2.94 9.00 11.41
N SER A 192 -2.21 8.72 10.34
CA SER A 192 -2.17 7.39 9.74
C SER A 192 -1.55 6.36 10.67
N THR A 193 -2.18 5.18 10.68
CA THR A 193 -1.69 3.95 11.31
C THR A 193 -1.06 2.99 10.31
N ASP A 194 -1.08 3.34 9.02
CA ASP A 194 -0.46 2.55 7.96
C ASP A 194 1.07 2.65 7.98
N THR A 195 1.72 1.57 7.59
CA THR A 195 3.14 1.53 7.29
C THR A 195 3.38 1.48 5.79
N LEU A 196 4.56 1.91 5.36
CA LEU A 196 5.05 1.72 4.01
C LEU A 196 5.28 0.23 3.69
N ASP A 197 5.12 -0.09 2.41
CA ASP A 197 5.48 -1.37 1.83
C ASP A 197 6.99 -1.61 1.97
N VAL A 198 7.38 -2.83 2.36
CA VAL A 198 8.80 -3.19 2.59
C VAL A 198 9.66 -3.08 1.32
N TRP A 199 9.03 -3.06 0.15
CA TRP A 199 9.72 -2.78 -1.12
C TRP A 199 10.13 -1.31 -1.26
N ILE A 200 9.46 -0.38 -0.58
CA ILE A 200 9.91 1.01 -0.45
C ILE A 200 11.18 1.05 0.41
N ASP A 201 11.18 0.39 1.56
CA ASP A 201 12.33 0.34 2.47
C ASP A 201 13.58 -0.16 1.74
N SER A 202 13.48 -1.36 1.15
CA SER A 202 14.59 -1.95 0.40
C SER A 202 14.94 -1.16 -0.87
N GLY A 203 13.94 -0.70 -1.63
CA GLY A 203 14.16 0.07 -2.86
C GLY A 203 14.81 1.44 -2.62
N SER A 204 14.63 2.02 -1.44
CA SER A 204 15.26 3.28 -1.04
C SER A 204 16.73 3.13 -0.62
N SER A 205 17.27 1.92 -0.58
CA SER A 205 18.64 1.64 -0.12
C SER A 205 19.74 2.41 -0.85
N SER A 206 19.56 2.74 -2.13
CA SER A 206 20.52 3.59 -2.87
C SER A 206 20.63 4.98 -2.24
N ARG A 207 19.49 5.58 -1.87
CA ARG A 207 19.42 6.90 -1.19
C ARG A 207 19.75 6.82 0.29
N ALA A 208 19.35 5.75 0.97
CA ALA A 208 19.53 5.59 2.42
C ALA A 208 20.94 5.12 2.80
N VAL A 209 21.65 4.42 1.89
CA VAL A 209 22.98 3.84 2.17
C VAL A 209 24.04 4.41 1.24
N LEU A 210 23.91 4.24 -0.08
CA LEU A 210 24.99 4.62 -1.02
C LEU A 210 25.20 6.13 -1.05
N MET A 211 24.11 6.91 -1.08
CA MET A 211 24.18 8.38 -1.08
C MET A 211 24.71 8.94 0.25
N GLN A 212 24.35 8.33 1.39
CA GLN A 212 24.70 8.84 2.72
C GLN A 212 26.14 8.51 3.14
N ARG A 213 26.67 7.35 2.72
CA ARG A 213 27.98 6.86 3.18
C ARG A 213 29.09 7.31 2.25
N GLU A 214 29.93 8.21 2.73
CA GLU A 214 31.01 8.81 1.92
C GLU A 214 32.01 7.78 1.40
N GLU A 215 32.25 6.69 2.12
CA GLU A 215 33.15 5.61 1.71
C GLU A 215 32.62 4.76 0.55
N LEU A 216 31.33 4.87 0.21
CA LEU A 216 30.70 4.21 -0.94
C LEU A 216 30.61 5.14 -2.16
N ARG A 217 31.03 6.39 -2.02
CA ARG A 217 31.02 7.39 -3.09
C ARG A 217 32.16 7.19 -4.07
N ARG A 218 31.95 7.71 -5.27
CA ARG A 218 32.88 7.70 -6.40
C ARG A 218 33.45 9.10 -6.56
N PRO A 219 34.61 9.42 -5.93
CA PRO A 219 35.12 10.78 -5.85
C PRO A 219 35.48 11.39 -7.22
N ASP A 220 35.60 10.57 -8.27
CA ASP A 220 35.83 10.97 -9.66
C ASP A 220 34.53 11.29 -10.43
N LYS A 221 33.36 11.17 -9.81
CA LYS A 221 32.05 11.37 -10.42
C LYS A 221 31.30 12.53 -9.76
N GLU A 222 30.46 13.19 -10.55
CA GLU A 222 29.62 14.31 -10.10
C GLU A 222 28.13 13.94 -10.11
N GLY A 223 27.33 14.69 -9.37
CA GLY A 223 25.88 14.49 -9.30
C GLY A 223 25.49 13.08 -8.83
N ASN A 224 24.46 12.50 -9.45
CA ASN A 224 23.95 11.17 -9.09
C ASN A 224 24.93 10.03 -9.41
N GLU A 225 25.88 10.25 -10.33
CA GLU A 225 26.91 9.24 -10.64
C GLU A 225 27.89 9.03 -9.49
N ASN A 226 27.97 9.99 -8.55
CA ASN A 226 28.83 9.90 -7.37
C ASN A 226 28.44 8.75 -6.42
N TRP A 227 27.17 8.38 -6.34
CA TRP A 227 26.70 7.32 -5.43
C TRP A 227 26.00 6.18 -6.15
N LYS A 228 26.12 6.13 -7.48
CA LYS A 228 25.59 5.05 -8.31
C LYS A 228 26.43 3.79 -8.17
N ALA A 229 25.78 2.68 -7.80
CA ALA A 229 26.43 1.38 -7.76
C ALA A 229 26.84 0.91 -9.17
N ASP A 230 27.98 0.24 -9.27
CA ASP A 230 28.43 -0.37 -10.54
C ASP A 230 27.64 -1.64 -10.88
N VAL A 231 27.19 -2.41 -9.86
CA VAL A 231 26.49 -3.69 -10.05
C VAL A 231 25.42 -3.88 -8.97
N TYR A 232 24.23 -4.34 -9.40
CA TYR A 232 23.22 -4.97 -8.54
C TYR A 232 23.19 -6.46 -8.86
N LEU A 233 23.27 -7.32 -7.84
CA LEU A 233 23.31 -8.78 -8.01
C LEU A 233 22.41 -9.48 -7.00
N GLU A 234 21.33 -10.08 -7.49
CA GLU A 234 20.35 -10.82 -6.68
C GLU A 234 19.70 -11.96 -7.48
N GLY A 235 18.85 -12.74 -6.82
CA GLY A 235 18.05 -13.80 -7.43
C GLY A 235 17.06 -13.31 -8.50
N SER A 236 16.67 -14.21 -9.41
CA SER A 236 15.80 -13.86 -10.55
C SER A 236 14.40 -13.36 -10.15
N ASP A 237 13.95 -13.69 -8.95
CA ASP A 237 12.71 -13.18 -8.34
C ASP A 237 12.73 -11.66 -8.15
N GLN A 238 13.90 -11.04 -8.00
CA GLN A 238 14.02 -9.60 -7.74
C GLN A 238 13.66 -8.69 -8.93
N HIS A 239 13.49 -9.23 -10.14
CA HIS A 239 12.94 -8.48 -11.29
C HIS A 239 11.52 -7.96 -11.02
N ARG A 240 10.76 -8.58 -10.09
CA ARG A 240 9.44 -8.13 -9.63
C ARG A 240 9.45 -7.60 -8.19
N GLY A 241 10.64 -7.50 -7.59
CA GLY A 241 10.85 -7.06 -6.22
C GLY A 241 11.84 -5.90 -6.21
N TRP A 242 13.00 -6.13 -5.58
CA TRP A 242 13.96 -5.08 -5.26
C TRP A 242 14.53 -4.33 -6.46
N PHE A 243 14.77 -5.00 -7.60
CA PHE A 243 15.26 -4.29 -8.80
C PHE A 243 14.25 -3.27 -9.30
N GLN A 244 12.97 -3.64 -9.30
CA GLN A 244 11.90 -2.76 -9.75
C GLN A 244 11.69 -1.61 -8.75
N SER A 245 11.62 -1.88 -7.45
CA SER A 245 11.45 -0.81 -6.47
C SER A 245 12.65 0.14 -6.40
N SER A 246 13.87 -0.39 -6.52
CA SER A 246 15.10 0.43 -6.56
C SER A 246 15.16 1.31 -7.81
N LEU A 247 14.76 0.77 -8.97
CA LEU A 247 14.66 1.54 -10.21
C LEU A 247 13.69 2.71 -10.01
N LEU A 248 12.45 2.42 -9.61
CA LEU A 248 11.41 3.45 -9.49
C LEU A 248 11.77 4.54 -8.48
N LEU A 249 12.37 4.20 -7.34
CA LEU A 249 12.74 5.18 -6.31
C LEU A 249 14.04 5.96 -6.60
N SER A 250 14.83 5.52 -7.58
CA SER A 250 16.08 6.20 -7.95
C SER A 250 15.89 7.21 -9.09
N LEU A 251 14.75 7.15 -9.79
CA LEU A 251 14.29 8.20 -10.71
C LEU A 251 13.84 9.45 -9.93
#